data_AF-A0A7J5ZKX1-F1
#
_entry.id   AF-A0A7J5ZKX1-F1
#
_cell.length_a   1.000
_cell.length_b   1.000
_cell.length_c   1.000
_cell.angle_alpha   90.00
_cell.angle_beta   90.00
_cell.angle_gamma   90.00
#
_symmetry.space_group_name_H-M   'P 1'
#
loop_
_entity.id
_entity.type
_entity.pdbx_description
1 polymer ?
#
loop_
_entity_poly.entity_id
_entity_poly.type
_entity_poly.pdbx_seq_one_letter_code
_entity_poly.pdbx_strand_id
1 'polypeptide(L)'
;MATKVCAPQCEVLPKTSSPQVVPQSKFHSLFSHTTHSFLKVRDDAPGSPQPDNFDVLVFNPSKNINIPINLKSTDTADTLIKKYQQTRPELGKDLRLAFNGKPVEAHAILRDLGVKPGAMFITFQRCHGG
;
A
#
# COMPACT_ATOMS: atom_id res chain seq x y z
N MET A 1 15.66 41.53 44.85
CA MET A 1 16.09 40.65 43.75
C MET A 1 14.87 40.40 42.87
N ALA A 2 14.79 41.09 41.73
CA ALA A 2 13.64 41.01 40.82
C ALA A 2 14.00 40.12 39.63
N THR A 3 13.25 39.04 39.46
CA THR A 3 13.36 38.07 38.38
C THR A 3 12.87 38.69 37.07
N LYS A 4 13.78 38.78 36.08
CA LYS A 4 13.49 39.27 34.73
C LYS A 4 12.84 38.14 33.93
N VAL A 5 11.52 38.20 33.76
CA VAL A 5 10.75 37.31 32.88
C VAL A 5 11.03 37.73 31.43
N CYS A 6 11.59 36.82 30.63
CA CYS A 6 11.81 37.02 29.20
C CYS A 6 10.53 36.65 28.45
N ALA A 7 9.86 37.63 27.85
CA ALA A 7 8.76 37.39 26.93
C ALA A 7 9.30 36.92 25.56
N PRO A 8 8.66 35.97 24.87
CA PRO A 8 9.07 35.57 23.54
C PRO A 8 8.73 36.69 22.55
N GLN A 9 9.73 37.20 21.84
CA GLN A 9 9.54 38.11 20.73
C GLN A 9 8.71 37.42 19.66
N CYS A 10 7.53 37.98 19.38
CA CYS A 10 6.79 37.72 18.15
C CYS A 10 7.60 38.32 17.00
N GLU A 11 8.42 37.51 16.33
CA GLU A 11 8.96 37.90 15.03
C GLU A 11 7.85 37.82 13.99
N VAL A 12 7.48 38.98 13.48
CA VAL A 12 6.57 39.17 12.37
C VAL A 12 7.24 38.58 11.12
N LEU A 13 6.69 37.46 10.63
CA LEU A 13 7.02 36.88 9.34
C LEU A 13 6.76 37.95 8.24
N PRO A 14 7.75 38.35 7.40
CA PRO A 14 7.44 39.14 6.24
C PRO A 14 6.63 38.30 5.24
N LYS A 15 5.45 38.81 4.91
CA LYS A 15 4.56 38.30 3.86
C LYS A 15 5.28 38.30 2.50
N THR A 16 5.03 37.23 1.75
CA THR A 16 5.11 37.11 0.28
C THR A 16 6.47 37.32 -0.37
N SER A 17 7.25 36.24 -0.50
CA SER A 17 8.07 36.08 -1.70
C SER A 17 7.14 35.62 -2.84
N SER A 18 7.15 36.38 -3.93
CA SER A 18 6.58 36.02 -5.24
C SER A 18 6.92 34.58 -5.62
N PRO A 19 6.04 33.84 -6.34
CA PRO A 19 6.33 32.47 -6.75
C PRO A 19 7.68 32.44 -7.47
N GLN A 20 8.61 31.70 -6.88
CA GLN A 20 9.94 31.51 -7.42
C GLN A 20 9.78 30.91 -8.82
N VAL A 21 10.10 31.69 -9.84
CA VAL A 21 10.11 31.21 -11.23
C VAL A 21 11.18 30.13 -11.30
N VAL A 22 10.74 28.87 -11.29
CA VAL A 22 11.61 27.73 -11.56
C VAL A 22 12.23 27.99 -12.94
N PRO A 23 13.57 27.96 -13.09
CA PRO A 23 14.18 28.07 -14.40
C PRO A 23 13.54 27.00 -15.29
N GLN A 24 12.88 27.42 -16.37
CA GLN A 24 12.39 26.47 -17.37
C GLN A 24 13.60 25.69 -17.86
N SER A 25 13.76 24.47 -17.35
CA SER A 25 14.62 23.46 -17.92
C SER A 25 14.27 23.40 -19.40
N LYS A 26 15.14 23.95 -20.25
CA LYS A 26 15.08 23.72 -21.68
C LYS A 26 15.32 22.22 -21.84
N PHE A 27 14.23 21.47 -21.95
CA PHE A 27 14.29 20.03 -22.18
C PHE A 27 15.31 19.76 -23.29
N HIS A 28 16.27 18.89 -23.01
CA HIS A 28 17.33 18.56 -23.96
C HIS A 28 16.69 18.09 -25.27
N SER A 29 17.20 18.55 -26.43
CA SER A 29 16.57 18.29 -27.73
C SER A 29 16.35 16.80 -28.03
N LEU A 30 17.18 15.93 -27.47
CA LEU A 30 17.07 14.47 -27.52
C LEU A 30 15.79 13.91 -26.85
N PHE A 31 15.15 14.67 -25.96
CA PHE A 31 13.91 14.27 -25.27
C PHE A 31 12.66 14.97 -25.81
N SER A 32 12.75 15.61 -26.98
CA SER A 32 11.63 16.27 -27.65
C SER A 32 10.46 15.31 -27.99
N HIS A 33 10.74 14.00 -28.07
CA HIS A 33 9.75 12.95 -28.33
C HIS A 33 9.50 12.04 -27.12
N THR A 34 9.92 12.43 -25.92
CA THR A 34 9.68 11.64 -24.71
C THR A 34 8.25 11.86 -24.20
N THR A 35 7.45 10.79 -24.21
CA THR A 35 6.14 10.79 -23.56
C THR A 35 6.32 10.66 -22.05
N HIS A 36 5.89 11.67 -21.31
CA HIS A 36 5.80 11.60 -19.85
C HIS A 36 4.43 11.07 -19.44
N SER A 37 4.41 9.92 -18.78
CA SER A 37 3.19 9.37 -18.16
C SER A 37 3.24 9.63 -16.66
N PHE A 38 2.14 10.14 -16.11
CA PHE A 38 1.99 10.36 -14.67
C PHE A 38 0.87 9.49 -14.14
N LEU A 39 1.16 8.71 -13.10
CA LEU A 39 0.13 7.98 -12.36
C LEU A 39 -0.54 8.97 -11.40
N LYS A 40 -1.81 9.28 -11.67
CA LYS A 40 -2.63 10.04 -10.73
C LYS A 40 -3.30 9.07 -9.77
N VAL A 41 -2.74 8.96 -8.57
CA VAL A 41 -3.41 8.25 -7.46
C VAL A 41 -4.64 9.08 -7.09
N ARG A 42 -5.82 8.51 -7.28
CA ARG A 42 -7.03 9.04 -6.65
C ARG A 42 -7.10 8.38 -5.29
N ASP A 43 -6.83 9.15 -4.24
CA ASP A 43 -7.23 8.74 -2.91
C ASP A 43 -8.76 8.73 -2.91
N ASP A 44 -9.35 7.54 -2.73
CA ASP A 44 -10.73 7.44 -2.28
C ASP A 44 -10.84 8.34 -1.04
N ALA A 45 -11.85 9.22 -1.02
CA ALA A 45 -11.97 10.32 -0.07
C ALA A 45 -11.50 9.93 1.36
N PRO A 46 -10.67 10.75 2.04
CA PRO A 46 -10.25 10.47 3.40
C PRO A 46 -11.50 10.29 4.27
N GLY A 47 -11.75 9.06 4.73
CA GLY A 47 -12.88 8.73 5.59
C GLY A 47 -14.02 7.91 4.95
N SER A 48 -13.88 7.38 3.73
CA SER A 48 -14.84 6.35 3.27
C SER A 48 -14.75 5.13 4.20
N PRO A 49 -15.86 4.69 4.83
CA PRO A 49 -15.85 3.46 5.61
C PRO A 49 -15.45 2.33 4.67
N GLN A 50 -14.34 1.67 4.96
CA GLN A 50 -13.98 0.46 4.25
C GLN A 50 -15.08 -0.57 4.54
N PRO A 51 -15.65 -1.24 3.52
CA PRO A 51 -16.70 -2.20 3.75
C PRO A 51 -16.21 -3.29 4.71
N ASP A 52 -17.06 -3.64 5.69
CA ASP A 52 -16.70 -4.60 6.75
C ASP A 52 -16.33 -5.96 6.17
N ASN A 53 -17.00 -6.38 5.09
CA ASN A 53 -16.66 -7.55 4.31
C ASN A 53 -16.28 -7.15 2.89
N PHE A 54 -15.23 -7.75 2.34
CA PHE A 54 -14.80 -7.53 0.96
C PHE A 54 -14.17 -8.79 0.38
N ASP A 55 -14.17 -8.85 -0.94
CA ASP A 55 -13.51 -9.93 -1.66
C ASP A 55 -12.07 -9.54 -1.99
N VAL A 56 -11.16 -10.49 -1.78
CA VAL A 56 -9.79 -10.43 -2.27
C VAL A 56 -9.54 -11.58 -3.25
N LEU A 57 -8.61 -11.39 -4.16
CA LEU A 57 -8.16 -12.43 -5.06
C LEU A 57 -6.86 -13.04 -4.54
N VAL A 58 -6.81 -14.37 -4.44
CA VAL A 58 -5.57 -15.10 -4.20
C VAL A 58 -5.12 -15.75 -5.50
N PHE A 59 -4.03 -15.24 -6.06
CA PHE A 59 -3.40 -15.75 -7.26
C PHE A 59 -2.43 -16.88 -6.92
N ASN A 60 -2.63 -18.03 -7.55
CA ASN A 60 -1.72 -19.16 -7.52
C ASN A 60 -0.92 -19.22 -8.82
N PRO A 61 0.37 -18.84 -8.81
CA PRO A 61 1.19 -18.80 -10.02
C PRO A 61 1.46 -20.20 -10.58
N SER A 62 1.56 -21.24 -9.75
CA SER A 62 1.85 -22.60 -10.20
C SER A 62 0.73 -23.20 -11.06
N LYS A 63 -0.51 -22.74 -10.85
CA LYS A 63 -1.70 -23.20 -11.57
C LYS A 63 -2.31 -22.13 -12.48
N ASN A 64 -1.77 -20.91 -12.45
CA ASN A 64 -2.32 -19.74 -13.14
C ASN A 64 -3.82 -19.51 -12.86
N ILE A 65 -4.22 -19.58 -11.59
CA ILE A 65 -5.62 -19.40 -11.17
C ILE A 65 -5.77 -18.26 -10.16
N ASN A 66 -6.88 -17.53 -10.26
CA ASN A 66 -7.31 -16.53 -9.29
C ASN A 66 -8.49 -17.08 -8.49
N ILE A 67 -8.39 -17.08 -7.17
CA ILE A 67 -9.44 -17.58 -6.28
C ILE A 67 -9.99 -16.40 -5.46
N PRO A 68 -11.27 -16.03 -5.63
CA PRO A 68 -11.90 -15.01 -4.80
C PRO A 68 -12.16 -15.56 -3.40
N ILE A 69 -11.80 -14.79 -2.38
CA ILE A 69 -12.02 -15.12 -0.97
C ILE A 69 -12.65 -13.92 -0.28
N ASN A 70 -13.80 -14.16 0.34
CA ASN A 70 -14.50 -13.17 1.13
C ASN A 70 -13.89 -13.06 2.54
N LEU A 71 -13.53 -11.85 2.96
CA LEU A 71 -12.83 -11.56 4.21
C LEU A 71 -13.42 -10.33 4.90
N LYS A 72 -13.13 -10.20 6.19
CA LYS A 72 -13.37 -8.98 6.94
C LYS A 72 -12.14 -8.08 7.01
N SER A 73 -12.33 -6.78 7.16
CA SER A 73 -11.21 -5.83 7.38
C SER A 73 -10.41 -6.13 8.66
N THR A 74 -11.06 -6.71 9.67
CA THR A 74 -10.44 -7.15 10.93
C THR A 74 -9.83 -8.55 10.86
N ASP A 75 -10.02 -9.30 9.77
CA ASP A 75 -9.40 -10.61 9.61
C ASP A 75 -7.88 -10.45 9.48
N THR A 76 -7.17 -11.52 9.82
CA THR A 76 -5.72 -11.62 9.64
C THR A 76 -5.37 -12.37 8.35
N ALA A 77 -4.12 -12.25 7.93
CA ALA A 77 -3.59 -13.05 6.82
C ALA A 77 -3.70 -14.57 7.08
N ASP A 78 -3.61 -15.02 8.33
CA ASP A 78 -3.81 -16.43 8.71
C ASP A 78 -5.24 -16.90 8.44
N THR A 79 -6.26 -16.06 8.71
CA THR A 79 -7.65 -16.37 8.33
C THR A 79 -7.80 -16.53 6.81
N LEU A 80 -7.11 -15.68 6.03
CA LEU A 80 -7.06 -15.80 4.57
C LEU A 80 -6.40 -17.11 4.13
N ILE A 81 -5.25 -17.46 4.71
CA ILE A 81 -4.54 -18.72 4.44
C ILE A 81 -5.45 -19.92 4.74
N LYS A 82 -6.12 -19.92 5.89
CA LYS A 82 -7.06 -20.99 6.30
C LYS A 82 -8.22 -21.14 5.33
N LYS A 83 -8.88 -20.04 4.95
CA LYS A 83 -9.98 -20.06 3.95
C LYS A 83 -9.50 -20.56 2.59
N TYR A 84 -8.29 -20.16 2.18
CA TYR A 84 -7.68 -20.65 0.95
C TYR A 84 -7.43 -22.16 1.02
N GLN A 85 -6.84 -22.66 2.11
CA GLN A 85 -6.58 -24.09 2.31
C GLN A 85 -7.86 -24.93 2.38
N GLN A 86 -8.95 -24.40 2.95
CA GLN A 86 -10.26 -25.05 2.91
C GLN A 86 -10.79 -25.19 1.48
N THR A 87 -10.53 -24.19 0.64
CA THR A 87 -10.93 -24.21 -0.78
C THR A 87 -10.00 -25.09 -1.62
N ARG A 88 -8.70 -25.14 -1.26
CA ARG A 88 -7.62 -25.83 -1.99
C ARG A 88 -6.66 -26.52 -1.01
N PRO A 89 -6.99 -27.72 -0.51
CA PRO A 89 -6.17 -28.44 0.47
C PRO A 89 -4.85 -28.99 -0.12
N GLU A 90 -4.73 -28.96 -1.45
CA GLU A 90 -3.56 -29.40 -2.21
C GLU A 90 -2.32 -28.52 -2.01
N LEU A 91 -2.48 -27.25 -1.60
CA LEU A 91 -1.34 -26.44 -1.17
C LEU A 91 -1.07 -26.74 0.30
N GLY A 92 0.06 -27.41 0.56
CA GLY A 92 0.45 -27.86 1.89
C GLY A 92 0.61 -26.76 2.95
N LYS A 93 1.05 -27.17 4.15
CA LYS A 93 1.09 -26.32 5.35
C LYS A 93 2.00 -25.09 5.26
N ASP A 94 2.95 -25.06 4.32
CA ASP A 94 3.92 -23.97 4.15
C ASP A 94 3.48 -22.88 3.16
N LEU A 95 2.17 -22.70 2.97
CA LEU A 95 1.62 -21.64 2.14
C LEU A 95 2.00 -20.26 2.70
N ARG A 96 2.67 -19.44 1.89
CA ARG A 96 2.95 -18.04 2.21
C ARG A 96 2.26 -17.12 1.22
N LEU A 97 1.90 -15.94 1.69
CA LEU A 97 1.23 -14.92 0.88
C LEU A 97 2.12 -13.69 0.74
N ALA A 98 2.12 -13.10 -0.45
CA ALA A 98 2.70 -11.80 -0.71
C ALA A 98 1.60 -10.82 -1.13
N PHE A 99 1.73 -9.57 -0.67
CA PHE A 99 0.87 -8.45 -1.04
C PHE A 99 1.75 -7.26 -1.44
N ASN A 100 1.45 -6.63 -2.58
CA ASN A 100 2.26 -5.54 -3.15
C ASN A 100 3.77 -5.87 -3.24
N GLY A 101 4.07 -7.12 -3.61
CA GLY A 101 5.46 -7.61 -3.75
C GLY A 101 6.17 -7.91 -2.42
N LYS A 102 5.52 -7.75 -1.27
CA LYS A 102 6.11 -8.03 0.06
C LYS A 102 5.47 -9.27 0.68
N PRO A 103 6.26 -10.14 1.34
CA PRO A 103 5.70 -11.24 2.12
C PRO A 103 4.85 -10.69 3.27
N VAL A 104 3.71 -11.34 3.53
CA VAL A 104 2.77 -10.97 4.58
C VAL A 104 2.92 -11.92 5.76
N GLU A 105 3.06 -11.36 6.95
CA GLU A 105 3.08 -12.12 8.20
C GLU A 105 1.69 -12.66 8.55
N ALA A 106 1.60 -13.88 9.05
CA ALA A 106 0.32 -14.56 9.28
C ALA A 106 -0.61 -13.80 10.25
N HIS A 107 -0.05 -13.12 11.24
CA HIS A 107 -0.79 -12.37 12.25
C HIS A 107 -1.13 -10.91 11.83
N ALA A 108 -0.69 -10.47 10.64
CA ALA A 108 -0.98 -9.14 10.16
C ALA A 108 -2.47 -8.97 9.85
N ILE A 109 -3.08 -7.88 10.33
CA ILE A 109 -4.48 -7.54 10.10
C ILE A 109 -4.61 -6.89 8.71
N LEU A 110 -5.62 -7.29 7.93
CA LEU A 110 -5.79 -6.85 6.55
C LEU A 110 -5.98 -5.33 6.42
N ARG A 111 -6.68 -4.69 7.36
CA ARG A 111 -6.82 -3.23 7.39
C ARG A 111 -5.47 -2.52 7.58
N ASP A 112 -4.57 -3.08 8.41
CA ASP A 112 -3.28 -2.48 8.73
C ASP A 112 -2.32 -2.62 7.53
N LEU A 113 -2.53 -3.63 6.70
CA LEU A 113 -1.86 -3.81 5.41
C LEU A 113 -2.41 -2.89 4.30
N GLY A 114 -3.48 -2.12 4.55
CA GLY A 114 -4.11 -1.26 3.54
C GLY A 114 -4.79 -2.05 2.41
N VAL A 115 -5.25 -3.26 2.70
CA VAL A 115 -5.90 -4.14 1.71
C VAL A 115 -7.25 -3.55 1.34
N LYS A 116 -7.46 -3.26 0.05
CA LYS A 116 -8.72 -2.75 -0.49
C LYS A 116 -9.57 -3.89 -1.08
N PRO A 117 -10.89 -3.69 -1.27
CA PRO A 117 -11.71 -4.61 -2.05
C PRO A 117 -11.11 -4.85 -3.45
N GLY A 118 -11.06 -6.11 -3.87
CA GLY A 118 -10.43 -6.52 -5.14
C GLY A 118 -8.90 -6.62 -5.08
N ALA A 119 -8.28 -6.41 -3.92
CA ALA A 119 -6.84 -6.60 -3.73
C ALA A 119 -6.40 -8.03 -4.11
N MET A 120 -5.19 -8.14 -4.64
CA MET A 120 -4.60 -9.41 -5.06
C MET A 120 -3.45 -9.82 -4.15
N PHE A 121 -3.54 -11.03 -3.60
CA PHE A 121 -2.47 -11.72 -2.92
C PHE A 121 -1.87 -12.77 -3.84
N ILE A 122 -0.57 -13.03 -3.70
CA ILE A 122 0.12 -14.04 -4.48
C ILE A 122 0.61 -15.14 -3.54
N THR A 123 0.27 -16.39 -3.82
CA THR A 123 0.82 -17.53 -3.08
C THR A 123 2.23 -17.81 -3.54
N PHE A 124 3.14 -18.10 -2.60
CA PHE A 124 4.47 -18.57 -2.93
C PHE A 124 4.94 -19.62 -1.93
N GLN A 125 5.92 -20.41 -2.35
CA GLN A 125 6.67 -21.34 -1.50
C GLN A 125 8.13 -20.92 -1.51
N ARG A 126 8.81 -21.02 -0.36
CA ARG A 126 10.26 -20.82 -0.33
C ARG A 126 10.94 -22.07 -0.88
N CYS A 127 11.72 -21.91 -1.93
CA CYS A 127 12.65 -22.93 -2.36
C CYS A 127 13.72 -23.11 -1.28
N HIS A 128 14.07 -24.36 -0.99
CA HIS A 128 15.19 -24.68 -0.12
C HIS A 128 16.42 -24.85 -1.03
N GLY A 129 17.03 -23.73 -1.44
CA GLY A 129 18.20 -23.71 -2.33
C GLY A 129 18.81 -22.31 -2.41
N GLY A 130 20.14 -22.22 -2.37
CA GLY A 130 20.92 -20.99 -2.33
C GLY A 130 21.23 -20.40 -3.70
#